data_AF-A0A2E4GR94-F1
#
_entry.id   AF-A0A2E4GR94-F1
#
_cell.length_a   1.000
_cell.length_b   1.000
_cell.length_c   1.000
_cell.angle_alpha   90.00
_cell.angle_beta   90.00
_cell.angle_gamma   90.00
#
_symmetry.space_group_name_H-M   'P 1'
#
loop_
_entity.id
_entity.type
_entity.pdbx_description
1 polymer ?
#
loop_
_entity_poly.entity_id
_entity_poly.type
_entity_poly.pdbx_seq_one_letter_code
_entity_poly.pdbx_strand_id
1 'polypeptide(L)'
;MPAALCVVLGVAGVTSRSSKPWSWIAVAMIVCLPWLGVKYVPLAAVLTIFLVWNKKSLHDATLNLQLCTLVFSTAIYLIVHYRIYGSWTVYATGDHFVNSEWIVVGNSPNYAGRTRRLLGLIVDRRFGIAAWTPTYLILPLVLTRTIRRRDEHWQLAVSLCVVCWGIATWIALTMHGWWWSGRQIVPILPLVVILLAAAVDKHRRAFQAVVLTSLLGTISWLWLVFETSTGRHTLIVDFERTTNPWYRLWSRFLPDHQVMSTADHLLTAIWSAALIFGCWWVWSRFSPKTESQSATRSEDFGNTR
;
A
#
# COMPACT_ATOMS: atom_id res chain seq x y z
N MET A 1 1.73 3.48 12.66
CA MET A 1 3.14 3.72 12.30
C MET A 1 4.04 2.49 12.48
N PRO A 2 3.94 1.69 13.55
CA PRO A 2 4.82 0.51 13.73
C PRO A 2 4.77 -0.49 12.55
N ALA A 3 3.57 -0.81 12.05
CA ALA A 3 3.43 -1.74 10.93
C ALA A 3 4.06 -1.21 9.63
N ALA A 4 4.03 0.11 9.40
CA ALA A 4 4.66 0.71 8.23
C ALA A 4 6.18 0.61 8.30
N LEU A 5 6.76 0.80 9.49
CA LEU A 5 8.19 0.56 9.73
C LEU A 5 8.55 -0.90 9.49
N CYS A 6 7.75 -1.85 9.97
CA CYS A 6 7.96 -3.27 9.72
C CYS A 6 7.94 -3.61 8.23
N VAL A 7 7.03 -3.02 7.46
CA VAL A 7 6.98 -3.22 6.00
C VAL A 7 8.23 -2.65 5.34
N VAL A 8 8.65 -1.43 5.66
CA VAL A 8 9.84 -0.81 5.04
C VAL A 8 11.12 -1.57 5.38
N LEU A 9 11.35 -1.87 6.66
CA LEU A 9 12.53 -2.62 7.11
C LEU A 9 12.49 -4.06 6.61
N GLY A 10 11.30 -4.67 6.53
CA GLY A 10 11.09 -5.98 5.93
C GLY A 10 11.47 -6.00 4.45
N VAL A 11 11.00 -5.02 3.67
CA VAL A 11 11.37 -4.87 2.26
C VAL A 11 12.87 -4.66 2.12
N ALA A 12 13.47 -3.72 2.85
CA ALA A 12 14.91 -3.45 2.82
C ALA A 12 15.74 -4.71 3.17
N GLY A 13 15.27 -5.50 4.14
CA GLY A 13 15.91 -6.74 4.54
C GLY A 13 15.82 -7.86 3.49
N VAL A 14 14.65 -7.99 2.84
CA VAL A 14 14.41 -8.99 1.78
C VAL A 14 15.17 -8.64 0.48
N THR A 15 15.32 -7.36 0.16
CA THR A 15 16.02 -6.90 -1.05
C THR A 15 17.53 -6.81 -0.89
N SER A 16 18.06 -6.84 0.34
CA SER A 16 19.51 -6.82 0.59
C SER A 16 20.18 -8.12 0.17
N ARG A 17 20.76 -8.14 -1.04
CA ARG A 17 21.32 -9.35 -1.69
C ARG A 17 22.45 -10.05 -0.92
N SER A 18 23.19 -9.34 -0.06
CA SER A 18 24.43 -9.88 0.54
C SER A 18 24.52 -9.75 2.06
N SER A 19 23.54 -9.12 2.73
CA SER A 19 23.67 -8.80 4.14
C SER A 19 22.87 -9.75 5.03
N LYS A 20 23.59 -10.65 5.71
CA LYS A 20 23.02 -11.53 6.76
C LYS A 20 22.24 -10.77 7.84
N PRO A 21 22.72 -9.66 8.42
CA PRO A 21 21.96 -8.95 9.45
C PRO A 21 20.64 -8.37 8.92
N TRP A 22 20.64 -7.81 7.71
CA TRP A 22 19.41 -7.29 7.08
C TRP A 22 18.37 -8.40 6.82
N SER A 23 18.81 -9.60 6.45
CA SER A 23 17.92 -10.76 6.30
C SER A 23 17.27 -11.16 7.64
N TRP A 24 18.00 -11.10 8.75
CA TRP A 24 17.43 -11.31 10.09
C TRP A 24 16.51 -10.19 10.54
N ILE A 25 16.81 -8.94 10.18
CA ILE A 25 15.88 -7.81 10.39
C ILE A 25 14.56 -8.08 9.67
N ALA A 26 14.59 -8.58 8.43
CA ALA A 26 13.36 -8.95 7.72
C ALA A 26 12.55 -10.01 8.48
N VAL A 27 13.19 -11.06 8.98
CA VAL A 27 12.53 -12.12 9.77
C VAL A 27 11.91 -11.55 11.04
N ALA A 28 12.61 -10.68 11.76
CA ALA A 28 12.07 -10.00 12.94
C ALA A 28 10.83 -9.15 12.58
N MET A 29 10.87 -8.41 11.47
CA MET A 29 9.73 -7.61 11.03
C MET A 29 8.54 -8.47 10.60
N ILE A 30 8.78 -9.60 9.91
CA ILE A 30 7.75 -10.58 9.54
C ILE A 30 7.06 -11.12 10.79
N VAL A 31 7.84 -11.46 11.84
CA VAL A 31 7.32 -11.89 13.13
C VAL A 31 6.46 -10.81 13.79
N CYS A 32 6.91 -9.56 13.80
CA CYS A 32 6.18 -8.46 14.45
C CYS A 32 4.83 -8.14 13.80
N LEU A 33 4.67 -8.32 12.48
CA LEU A 33 3.47 -7.91 11.75
C LEU A 33 2.17 -8.55 12.29
N PRO A 34 2.05 -9.88 12.46
CA PRO A 34 0.89 -10.52 13.08
C PRO A 34 0.56 -10.00 14.48
N TRP A 35 1.58 -9.73 15.32
CA TRP A 35 1.40 -9.18 16.67
C TRP A 35 0.86 -7.76 16.68
N LEU A 36 1.19 -6.96 15.66
CA LEU A 36 0.63 -5.61 15.48
C LEU A 36 -0.82 -5.63 14.96
N GLY A 37 -1.28 -6.77 14.45
CA GLY A 37 -2.66 -6.99 14.04
C GLY A 37 -2.79 -8.09 13.00
N VAL A 38 -3.81 -8.95 13.16
CA VAL A 38 -4.12 -10.09 12.27
C VAL A 38 -4.23 -9.67 10.80
N LYS A 39 -4.77 -8.48 10.53
CA LYS A 39 -4.87 -7.90 9.19
C LYS A 39 -3.53 -7.71 8.45
N TYR A 40 -2.40 -7.74 9.15
CA TYR A 40 -1.07 -7.62 8.54
C TYR A 40 -0.42 -8.97 8.22
N VAL A 41 -1.04 -10.09 8.61
CA VAL A 41 -0.58 -11.46 8.28
C VAL A 41 -0.34 -11.64 6.77
N PRO A 42 -1.21 -11.16 5.86
CA PRO A 42 -0.94 -11.33 4.42
C PRO A 42 0.30 -10.55 3.95
N LEU A 43 0.63 -9.41 4.57
CA LEU A 43 1.86 -8.67 4.25
C LEU A 43 3.11 -9.43 4.72
N ALA A 44 3.03 -10.04 5.91
CA ALA A 44 4.07 -10.93 6.42
C ALA A 44 4.30 -12.11 5.47
N ALA A 45 3.21 -12.73 4.98
CA ALA A 45 3.28 -13.83 4.03
C ALA A 45 3.96 -13.43 2.71
N VAL A 46 3.62 -12.26 2.14
CA VAL A 46 4.31 -11.74 0.93
C VAL A 46 5.82 -11.62 1.19
N LEU A 47 6.22 -11.00 2.30
CA LEU A 47 7.64 -10.85 2.65
C LEU A 47 8.34 -12.20 2.81
N THR A 48 7.71 -13.19 3.46
CA THR A 48 8.24 -14.55 3.59
C THR A 48 8.41 -15.24 2.24
N ILE A 49 7.42 -15.12 1.34
CA ILE A 49 7.51 -15.70 -0.01
C ILE A 49 8.71 -15.11 -0.77
N PHE A 50 8.88 -13.78 -0.73
CA PHE A 50 10.00 -13.13 -1.40
C PHE A 50 11.36 -13.37 -0.71
N LEU A 51 11.38 -13.59 0.60
CA LEU A 51 12.57 -14.03 1.34
C LEU A 51 13.06 -15.38 0.81
N VAL A 52 12.14 -16.33 0.59
CA VAL A 52 12.45 -17.66 0.03
C VAL A 52 12.81 -17.55 -1.45
N TRP A 53 12.03 -16.80 -2.24
CA TRP A 53 12.27 -16.63 -3.68
C TRP A 53 13.65 -16.03 -3.97
N ASN A 54 14.10 -15.04 -3.20
CA ASN A 54 15.39 -14.39 -3.44
C ASN A 54 16.61 -15.31 -3.17
N LYS A 55 16.42 -16.50 -2.59
CA LYS A 55 17.50 -17.45 -2.30
C LYS A 55 17.66 -18.47 -3.42
N LYS A 56 18.91 -18.67 -3.84
CA LYS A 56 19.27 -19.58 -4.95
C LYS A 56 19.25 -21.07 -4.57
N SER A 57 19.24 -21.41 -3.29
CA SER A 57 19.19 -22.79 -2.81
C SER A 57 18.46 -22.90 -1.47
N LEU A 58 17.57 -23.90 -1.36
CA LEU A 58 16.88 -24.27 -0.12
C LEU A 58 17.80 -24.98 0.89
N HIS A 59 19.02 -25.35 0.48
CA HIS A 59 20.02 -25.96 1.37
C HIS A 59 20.83 -24.90 2.15
N ASP A 60 20.52 -23.61 2.03
CA ASP A 60 21.12 -22.56 2.86
C ASP A 60 20.68 -22.74 4.32
N ALA A 61 21.62 -23.14 5.19
CA ALA A 61 21.38 -23.31 6.62
C ALA A 61 20.78 -22.05 7.29
N THR A 62 21.13 -20.87 6.77
CA THR A 62 20.58 -19.60 7.26
C THR A 62 19.08 -19.50 6.96
N LEU A 63 18.67 -19.85 5.74
CA LEU A 63 17.26 -19.82 5.35
C LEU A 63 16.46 -20.84 6.16
N ASN A 64 17.00 -22.06 6.33
CA ASN A 64 16.35 -23.09 7.14
C ASN A 64 16.16 -22.63 8.59
N LEU A 65 17.17 -22.00 9.20
CA LEU A 65 17.06 -21.46 10.55
C LEU A 65 16.02 -20.32 10.64
N GLN A 66 15.96 -19.46 9.64
CA GLN A 66 14.96 -18.39 9.54
C GLN A 66 13.54 -18.96 9.41
N LEU A 67 13.33 -19.96 8.56
CA LEU A 67 12.04 -20.64 8.42
C LEU A 67 11.63 -21.34 9.71
N CYS A 68 12.55 -22.04 10.37
CA CYS A 68 12.31 -22.63 11.69
C CYS A 68 11.90 -21.56 12.72
N THR A 69 12.54 -20.39 12.70
CA THR A 69 12.18 -19.27 13.58
C THR A 69 10.77 -18.77 13.29
N LEU A 70 10.38 -18.64 12.01
CA LEU A 70 9.03 -18.23 11.63
C LEU A 70 7.97 -19.25 12.06
N VAL A 71 8.23 -20.54 11.86
CA VAL A 71 7.34 -21.63 12.31
C VAL A 71 7.18 -21.61 13.82
N PHE A 72 8.30 -21.53 14.55
CA PHE A 72 8.29 -21.46 16.01
C PHE A 72 7.54 -20.22 16.52
N SER A 73 7.77 -19.06 15.90
CA SER A 73 7.06 -17.83 16.22
C SER A 73 5.56 -17.94 15.95
N THR A 74 5.16 -18.60 14.87
CA THR A 74 3.74 -18.87 14.55
C THR A 74 3.11 -19.75 15.62
N ALA A 75 3.80 -20.80 16.08
CA ALA A 75 3.32 -21.65 17.16
C ALA A 75 3.13 -20.86 18.46
N ILE A 76 4.11 -20.01 18.83
CA ILE A 76 3.99 -19.13 20.00
C ILE A 76 2.78 -18.20 19.85
N TYR A 77 2.63 -17.55 18.69
CA TYR A 77 1.50 -16.66 18.43
C TYR A 77 0.17 -17.37 18.67
N LEU A 78 -0.01 -18.55 18.09
CA LEU A 78 -1.24 -19.33 18.22
C LEU A 78 -1.50 -19.78 19.66
N ILE A 79 -0.48 -20.29 20.36
CA ILE A 79 -0.61 -20.73 21.76
C ILE A 79 -1.01 -19.55 22.65
N VAL A 80 -0.32 -18.41 22.52
CA VAL A 80 -0.60 -17.21 23.32
C VAL A 80 -2.00 -16.68 23.03
N HIS A 81 -2.39 -16.60 21.75
CA HIS A 81 -3.72 -16.09 21.40
C HIS A 81 -4.83 -17.01 21.91
N TYR A 82 -4.66 -18.33 21.75
CA TYR A 82 -5.63 -19.29 22.27
C TYR A 82 -5.74 -19.23 23.79
N ARG A 83 -4.62 -19.08 24.50
CA ARG A 83 -4.60 -19.00 25.98
C ARG A 83 -5.19 -17.71 26.53
N ILE A 84 -4.99 -16.58 25.87
CA ILE A 84 -5.44 -15.26 26.35
C ILE A 84 -6.86 -14.96 25.89
N TYR A 85 -7.15 -15.19 24.60
CA TYR A 85 -8.41 -14.79 23.97
C TYR A 85 -9.41 -15.94 23.84
N GLY A 86 -9.00 -17.17 24.18
CA GLY A 86 -9.85 -18.37 24.02
C GLY A 86 -10.03 -18.80 22.55
N SER A 87 -9.33 -18.17 21.62
CA SER A 87 -9.46 -18.41 20.17
C SER A 87 -8.17 -18.06 19.42
N TRP A 88 -8.11 -18.34 18.13
CA TRP A 88 -6.92 -18.14 17.29
C TRP A 88 -6.66 -16.69 16.93
N THR A 89 -7.66 -15.82 17.03
CA THR A 89 -7.55 -14.41 16.70
C THR A 89 -8.05 -13.52 17.83
N VAL A 90 -7.50 -12.30 17.88
CA VAL A 90 -7.99 -11.23 18.78
C VAL A 90 -9.43 -10.80 18.49
N TYR A 91 -10.02 -11.22 17.36
CA TYR A 91 -11.39 -10.85 17.03
C TYR A 91 -12.42 -11.59 17.88
N ALA A 92 -12.05 -12.71 18.49
CA ALA A 92 -12.96 -13.47 19.36
C ALA A 92 -13.42 -12.69 20.61
N THR A 93 -12.66 -11.68 21.04
CA THR A 93 -13.04 -10.82 22.17
C THR A 93 -13.79 -9.56 21.78
N GLY A 94 -14.07 -9.36 20.49
CA GLY A 94 -14.86 -8.22 20.04
C GLY A 94 -16.36 -8.46 20.25
N ASP A 95 -17.03 -7.53 20.92
CA ASP A 95 -18.49 -7.56 21.13
C ASP A 95 -19.32 -7.60 19.84
N HIS A 96 -18.69 -7.32 18.69
CA HIS A 96 -19.30 -7.41 17.37
C HIS A 96 -19.12 -8.79 16.69
N PHE A 97 -18.33 -9.70 17.27
CA PHE A 97 -18.00 -11.01 16.72
C PHE A 97 -18.37 -12.18 17.64
N VAL A 98 -19.33 -11.95 18.54
CA VAL A 98 -19.79 -12.90 19.59
C VAL A 98 -20.15 -14.28 19.03
N ASN A 99 -20.62 -14.36 17.78
CA ASN A 99 -21.04 -15.62 17.16
C ASN A 99 -19.91 -16.38 16.44
N SER A 100 -18.85 -15.70 16.00
CA SER A 100 -17.65 -16.31 15.40
C SER A 100 -16.62 -15.24 14.97
N GLU A 101 -15.35 -15.51 15.22
CA GLU A 101 -14.21 -14.69 14.78
C GLU A 101 -14.06 -14.61 13.25
N TRP A 102 -14.74 -15.48 12.50
CA TRP A 102 -14.70 -15.52 11.04
C TRP A 102 -15.73 -14.59 10.38
N ILE A 103 -16.66 -14.03 11.16
CA ILE A 103 -17.72 -13.12 10.71
C ILE A 103 -17.21 -11.67 10.63
N VAL A 104 -15.89 -11.45 10.69
CA VAL A 104 -15.25 -10.12 10.59
C VAL A 104 -15.61 -9.38 9.30
N VAL A 105 -16.03 -10.09 8.25
CA VAL A 105 -16.47 -9.46 6.99
C VAL A 105 -18.01 -9.39 6.88
N GLY A 106 -18.73 -9.96 7.85
CA GLY A 106 -20.17 -10.21 7.84
C GLY A 106 -20.51 -11.64 7.38
N ASN A 107 -21.74 -12.11 7.64
CA ASN A 107 -22.20 -13.45 7.24
C ASN A 107 -22.48 -13.57 5.74
N SER A 108 -22.79 -12.46 5.06
CA SER A 108 -23.09 -12.41 3.63
C SER A 108 -22.50 -11.14 2.99
N PRO A 109 -21.16 -11.02 2.91
CA PRO A 109 -20.52 -9.82 2.40
C PRO A 109 -20.78 -9.64 0.90
N ASN A 110 -21.35 -8.49 0.53
CA ASN A 110 -21.44 -8.09 -0.88
C ASN A 110 -20.06 -7.63 -1.40
N TYR A 111 -19.24 -8.58 -1.85
CA TYR A 111 -17.90 -8.28 -2.38
C TYR A 111 -17.92 -7.41 -3.63
N ALA A 112 -18.91 -7.59 -4.51
CA ALA A 112 -19.09 -6.75 -5.70
C ALA A 112 -19.33 -5.28 -5.32
N GLY A 113 -20.19 -5.05 -4.33
CA GLY A 113 -20.42 -3.72 -3.75
C GLY A 113 -19.19 -3.15 -3.04
N ARG A 114 -18.24 -3.99 -2.58
CA ARG A 114 -16.96 -3.54 -1.98
C ARG A 114 -15.92 -3.19 -3.03
N THR A 115 -16.00 -3.72 -4.25
CA THR A 115 -15.08 -3.39 -5.36
C THR A 115 -15.05 -1.91 -5.67
N ARG A 116 -16.12 -1.14 -5.39
CA ARG A 116 -16.10 0.33 -5.50
C ARG A 116 -15.00 1.00 -4.66
N ARG A 117 -14.57 0.37 -3.56
CA ARG A 117 -13.48 0.86 -2.72
C ARG A 117 -12.12 0.78 -3.41
N LEU A 118 -11.96 -0.06 -4.44
CA LEU A 118 -10.70 -0.18 -5.18
C LEU A 118 -10.27 1.19 -5.72
N LEU A 119 -11.21 1.87 -6.40
CA LEU A 119 -11.04 3.25 -6.85
C LEU A 119 -11.24 4.24 -5.70
N GLY A 120 -12.24 4.03 -4.85
CA GLY A 120 -12.57 4.93 -3.75
C GLY A 120 -11.41 5.19 -2.78
N LEU A 121 -10.55 4.20 -2.53
CA LEU A 121 -9.36 4.37 -1.68
C LEU A 121 -8.41 5.44 -2.22
N ILE A 122 -8.46 5.75 -3.52
CA ILE A 122 -7.74 6.85 -4.15
C ILE A 122 -8.61 8.10 -4.16
N VAL A 123 -9.76 8.06 -4.84
CA VAL A 123 -10.49 9.26 -5.27
C VAL A 123 -11.72 9.60 -4.44
N ASP A 124 -12.12 8.76 -3.49
CA ASP A 124 -13.31 9.07 -2.68
C ASP A 124 -13.08 10.34 -1.85
N ARG A 125 -14.11 11.17 -1.77
CA ARG A 125 -14.04 12.45 -1.04
C ARG A 125 -13.80 12.30 0.46
N ARG A 126 -14.30 11.22 1.05
CA ARG A 126 -14.35 10.97 2.50
C ARG A 126 -13.18 10.11 2.94
N PHE A 127 -12.97 8.98 2.27
CA PHE A 127 -11.93 8.00 2.61
C PHE A 127 -10.80 7.86 1.57
N GLY A 128 -10.84 8.61 0.48
CA GLY A 128 -9.78 8.59 -0.52
C GLY A 128 -8.55 9.36 -0.05
N ILE A 129 -7.37 8.82 -0.29
CA ILE A 129 -6.11 9.50 0.04
C ILE A 129 -5.85 10.74 -0.82
N ALA A 130 -6.40 10.79 -2.04
CA ALA A 130 -6.26 11.94 -2.92
C ALA A 130 -7.07 13.15 -2.43
N ALA A 131 -8.13 12.95 -1.64
CA ALA A 131 -8.92 14.04 -1.06
C ALA A 131 -8.07 14.94 -0.16
N TRP A 132 -7.09 14.36 0.52
CA TRP A 132 -6.18 15.08 1.42
C TRP A 132 -4.86 15.44 0.75
N THR A 133 -4.28 14.49 0.02
CA THR A 133 -2.98 14.67 -0.63
C THR A 133 -3.09 14.26 -2.10
N PRO A 134 -3.36 15.22 -3.02
CA PRO A 134 -3.58 14.94 -4.44
C PRO A 134 -2.44 14.20 -5.13
N THR A 135 -1.22 14.25 -4.57
CA THR A 135 -0.06 13.48 -5.01
C THR A 135 -0.38 12.00 -5.21
N TYR A 136 -1.25 11.40 -4.41
CA TYR A 136 -1.55 9.99 -4.53
C TYR A 136 -2.37 9.61 -5.78
N LEU A 137 -2.90 10.58 -6.53
CA LEU A 137 -3.53 10.31 -7.84
C LEU A 137 -2.57 9.70 -8.85
N ILE A 138 -1.27 9.98 -8.74
CA ILE A 138 -0.27 9.41 -9.66
C ILE A 138 0.15 7.99 -9.27
N LEU A 139 -0.35 7.43 -8.16
CA LEU A 139 0.01 6.09 -7.70
C LEU A 139 -0.23 4.99 -8.76
N PRO A 140 -1.41 4.89 -9.42
CA PRO A 140 -1.63 3.87 -10.45
C PRO A 140 -0.65 4.01 -11.63
N LEU A 141 -0.31 5.25 -12.00
CA LEU A 141 0.63 5.54 -13.08
C LEU A 141 2.05 5.11 -12.71
N VAL A 142 2.48 5.36 -11.46
CA VAL A 142 3.77 4.92 -10.95
C VAL A 142 3.86 3.40 -10.91
N LEU A 143 2.85 2.71 -10.36
CA LEU A 143 2.83 1.24 -10.35
C LEU A 143 2.88 0.68 -11.77
N THR A 144 2.11 1.26 -12.71
CA THR A 144 2.12 0.85 -14.12
C THR A 144 3.50 1.02 -14.74
N ARG A 145 4.17 2.16 -14.47
CA ARG A 145 5.54 2.41 -14.93
C ARG A 145 6.52 1.39 -14.35
N THR A 146 6.45 1.11 -13.05
CA THR A 146 7.33 0.16 -12.35
C THR A 146 7.18 -1.26 -12.89
N ILE A 147 5.93 -1.70 -13.12
CA ILE A 147 5.63 -3.00 -13.76
C ILE A 147 6.17 -3.03 -15.19
N ARG A 148 5.92 -1.97 -15.97
CA ARG A 148 6.30 -1.90 -17.39
C ARG A 148 7.81 -1.90 -17.58
N ARG A 149 8.54 -1.17 -16.73
CA ARG A 149 10.01 -1.12 -16.75
C ARG A 149 10.67 -2.36 -16.16
N ARG A 150 9.91 -3.16 -15.40
CA ARG A 150 10.44 -4.25 -14.58
C ARG A 150 11.59 -3.77 -13.72
N ASP A 151 11.38 -2.64 -13.03
CA ASP A 151 12.36 -2.08 -12.10
C ASP A 151 12.75 -3.13 -11.04
N GLU A 152 13.93 -2.99 -10.43
CA GLU A 152 14.42 -3.99 -9.48
C GLU A 152 13.41 -4.26 -8.35
N HIS A 153 13.14 -5.54 -8.07
CA HIS A 153 12.18 -5.97 -7.04
C HIS A 153 10.73 -5.46 -7.24
N TRP A 154 10.33 -5.08 -8.46
CA TRP A 154 8.97 -4.61 -8.74
C TRP A 154 7.88 -5.59 -8.29
N GLN A 155 8.13 -6.91 -8.39
CA GLN A 155 7.16 -7.93 -7.99
C GLN A 155 6.84 -7.84 -6.50
N LEU A 156 7.85 -7.61 -5.65
CA LEU A 156 7.65 -7.48 -4.20
C LEU A 156 6.83 -6.22 -3.88
N ALA A 157 7.24 -5.08 -4.45
CA ALA A 157 6.58 -3.81 -4.19
C ALA A 157 5.11 -3.82 -4.65
N VAL A 158 4.85 -4.36 -5.85
CA VAL A 158 3.50 -4.49 -6.41
C VAL A 158 2.67 -5.49 -5.61
N SER A 159 3.24 -6.64 -5.23
CA SER A 159 2.51 -7.65 -4.43
C SER A 159 2.07 -7.08 -3.08
N LEU A 160 2.96 -6.35 -2.39
CA LEU A 160 2.60 -5.67 -1.14
C LEU A 160 1.49 -4.62 -1.34
N CYS A 161 1.59 -3.83 -2.41
CA CYS A 161 0.56 -2.86 -2.74
C CYS A 161 -0.79 -3.54 -3.01
N VAL A 162 -0.81 -4.56 -3.88
CA VAL A 162 -2.02 -5.30 -4.26
C VAL A 162 -2.67 -5.98 -3.05
N VAL A 163 -1.89 -6.67 -2.22
CA VAL A 163 -2.39 -7.36 -1.03
C VAL A 163 -2.97 -6.35 -0.04
N CYS A 164 -2.25 -5.25 0.23
CA CYS A 164 -2.72 -4.21 1.15
C CYS A 164 -4.00 -3.54 0.64
N TRP A 165 -4.05 -3.20 -0.66
CA TRP A 165 -5.23 -2.64 -1.30
C TRP A 165 -6.41 -3.60 -1.27
N GLY A 166 -6.15 -4.90 -1.46
CA GLY A 166 -7.16 -5.95 -1.41
C GLY A 166 -7.75 -6.11 -0.01
N ILE A 167 -6.93 -6.09 1.03
CA ILE A 167 -7.40 -6.08 2.43
C ILE A 167 -8.27 -4.85 2.68
N ALA A 168 -7.81 -3.67 2.26
CA ALA A 168 -8.55 -2.41 2.40
C ALA A 168 -9.89 -2.43 1.66
N THR A 169 -9.94 -3.09 0.49
CA THR A 169 -11.13 -3.17 -0.36
C THR A 169 -12.12 -4.20 0.20
N TRP A 170 -11.72 -5.47 0.29
CA TRP A 170 -12.65 -6.57 0.53
C TRP A 170 -12.78 -6.97 2.00
N ILE A 171 -11.71 -6.84 2.79
CA ILE A 171 -11.69 -7.35 4.17
C ILE A 171 -12.07 -6.26 5.18
N ALA A 172 -11.76 -4.99 4.92
CA ALA A 172 -12.09 -3.90 5.82
C ALA A 172 -13.57 -3.89 6.24
N LEU A 173 -13.80 -3.89 7.55
CA LEU A 173 -15.10 -4.00 8.21
C LEU A 173 -16.11 -2.96 7.71
N THR A 174 -15.76 -1.68 7.77
CA THR A 174 -16.64 -0.58 7.40
C THR A 174 -16.02 0.30 6.32
N MET A 175 -16.89 0.97 5.53
CA MET A 175 -16.45 2.00 4.58
C MET A 175 -16.11 3.32 5.27
N HIS A 176 -16.79 3.60 6.38
CA HIS A 176 -16.73 4.88 7.09
C HIS A 176 -16.77 4.68 8.61
N GLY A 177 -16.65 5.77 9.36
CA GLY A 177 -16.62 5.76 10.83
C GLY A 177 -15.27 5.32 11.39
N TRP A 178 -15.25 4.90 12.66
CA TRP A 178 -14.02 4.56 13.39
C TRP A 178 -13.13 3.54 12.66
N TRP A 179 -13.73 2.65 11.85
CA TRP A 179 -13.08 1.48 11.26
C TRP A 179 -12.97 1.48 9.73
N TRP A 180 -12.92 2.68 9.14
CA TRP A 180 -12.90 2.92 7.70
C TRP A 180 -11.68 2.33 6.95
N SER A 181 -11.83 2.11 5.63
CA SER A 181 -10.91 1.30 4.83
C SER A 181 -9.56 1.94 4.53
N GLY A 182 -9.47 3.27 4.40
CA GLY A 182 -8.19 3.93 4.06
C GLY A 182 -7.15 3.87 5.17
N ARG A 183 -7.52 3.63 6.43
CA ARG A 183 -6.52 3.33 7.49
C ARG A 183 -5.72 2.05 7.21
N GLN A 184 -6.26 1.14 6.38
CA GLN A 184 -5.64 -0.14 6.09
C GLN A 184 -4.46 -0.04 5.12
N ILE A 185 -4.38 1.03 4.32
CA ILE A 185 -3.28 1.26 3.37
C ILE A 185 -2.08 2.00 3.97
N VAL A 186 -2.21 2.51 5.20
CA VAL A 186 -1.12 3.20 5.92
C VAL A 186 0.21 2.41 5.97
N PRO A 187 0.23 1.07 6.16
CA PRO A 187 1.48 0.32 6.23
C PRO A 187 2.33 0.39 4.95
N ILE A 188 1.71 0.56 3.78
CA ILE A 188 2.42 0.60 2.49
C ILE A 188 2.76 2.03 2.03
N LEU A 189 2.21 3.06 2.65
CA LEU A 189 2.40 4.45 2.20
C LEU A 189 3.89 4.86 2.13
N PRO A 190 4.77 4.51 3.08
CA PRO A 190 6.19 4.85 2.94
C PRO A 190 6.84 4.19 1.72
N LEU A 191 6.46 2.95 1.40
CA LEU A 191 6.93 2.27 0.19
C LEU A 191 6.41 2.98 -1.07
N VAL A 192 5.15 3.40 -1.07
CA VAL A 192 4.56 4.21 -2.15
C VAL A 192 5.33 5.52 -2.34
N VAL A 193 5.73 6.20 -1.26
CA VAL A 193 6.54 7.43 -1.34
C VAL A 193 7.90 7.16 -1.98
N ILE A 194 8.57 6.05 -1.65
CA ILE A 194 9.83 5.65 -2.29
C ILE A 194 9.62 5.42 -3.80
N LEU A 195 8.55 4.73 -4.19
CA LEU A 195 8.22 4.50 -5.61
C LEU A 195 7.91 5.81 -6.34
N LEU A 196 7.17 6.72 -5.70
CA LEU A 196 6.86 8.04 -6.24
C LEU A 196 8.14 8.85 -6.48
N ALA A 197 9.03 8.91 -5.48
CA ALA A 197 10.31 9.59 -5.57
C ALA A 197 11.15 9.03 -6.72
N ALA A 198 11.30 7.71 -6.82
CA ALA A 198 12.02 7.04 -7.89
C ALA A 198 11.41 7.32 -9.29
N ALA A 199 10.10 7.47 -9.38
CA ALA A 199 9.42 7.75 -10.64
C ALA A 199 9.66 9.18 -11.16
N VAL A 200 9.76 10.17 -10.26
CA VAL A 200 9.89 11.60 -10.61
C VAL A 200 11.31 12.14 -10.58
N ASP A 201 12.27 11.37 -10.05
CA ASP A 201 13.68 11.75 -9.86
C ASP A 201 14.30 12.46 -11.09
N LYS A 202 14.05 11.92 -12.29
CA LYS A 202 14.63 12.45 -13.54
C LYS A 202 13.83 13.59 -14.19
N HIS A 203 12.70 14.00 -13.62
CA HIS A 203 11.76 14.95 -14.23
C HIS A 203 11.46 16.13 -13.29
N ARG A 204 12.23 17.21 -13.41
CA ARG A 204 12.13 18.40 -12.54
C ARG A 204 10.71 18.93 -12.35
N ARG A 205 9.93 19.05 -13.43
CA ARG A 205 8.53 19.53 -13.36
C ARG A 205 7.62 18.57 -12.58
N ALA A 206 7.78 17.26 -12.77
CA ALA A 206 7.00 16.26 -12.06
C ALA A 206 7.38 16.23 -10.56
N PHE A 207 8.67 16.34 -10.26
CA PHE A 207 9.16 16.48 -8.89
C PHE A 207 8.57 17.72 -8.20
N GLN A 208 8.62 18.89 -8.85
CA GLN A 208 8.01 20.12 -8.32
C GLN A 208 6.51 19.96 -8.07
N ALA A 209 5.77 19.33 -8.99
CA ALA A 209 4.35 19.07 -8.82
C ALA A 209 4.06 18.14 -7.62
N VAL A 210 4.85 17.07 -7.45
CA VAL A 210 4.76 16.14 -6.31
C VAL A 210 5.05 16.86 -4.99
N VAL A 211 6.09 17.69 -4.94
CA VAL A 211 6.43 18.47 -3.74
C VAL A 211 5.30 19.45 -3.41
N LEU A 212 4.82 20.22 -4.40
CA LEU A 212 3.74 21.20 -4.20
C LEU A 212 2.45 20.54 -3.68
N THR A 213 2.02 19.46 -4.33
CA THR A 213 0.80 18.72 -3.93
C THR A 213 0.95 18.03 -2.57
N SER A 214 2.16 17.61 -2.21
CA SER A 214 2.45 17.07 -0.88
C SER A 214 2.44 18.16 0.20
N LEU A 215 2.97 19.35 -0.09
CA LEU A 215 2.89 20.51 0.80
C LEU A 215 1.44 20.92 1.05
N LEU A 216 0.58 20.92 0.03
CA LEU A 216 -0.86 21.15 0.20
C LEU A 216 -1.51 20.13 1.14
N GLY A 217 -1.10 18.86 1.06
CA GLY A 217 -1.54 17.82 1.99
C GLY A 217 -1.08 18.08 3.42
N THR A 218 0.19 18.46 3.61
CA THR A 218 0.75 18.82 4.93
C THR A 218 0.04 20.04 5.53
N ILE A 219 -0.20 21.08 4.73
CA ILE A 219 -0.95 22.27 5.16
C ILE A 219 -2.37 21.88 5.56
N SER A 220 -3.02 21.02 4.77
CA SER A 220 -4.38 20.54 5.07
C SER A 220 -4.43 19.75 6.38
N TRP A 221 -3.41 18.95 6.66
CA TRP A 221 -3.27 18.24 7.92
C TRP A 221 -3.02 19.19 9.09
N LEU A 222 -2.12 20.16 8.96
CA LEU A 222 -1.84 21.15 10.01
C LEU A 222 -3.08 21.99 10.31
N TRP A 223 -3.88 22.32 9.30
CA TRP A 223 -5.15 23.02 9.45
C TRP A 223 -6.13 22.21 10.31
N LEU A 224 -6.29 20.90 10.05
CA LEU A 224 -7.10 20.02 10.86
C LEU A 224 -6.60 19.91 12.30
N VAL A 225 -5.28 19.81 12.50
CA VAL A 225 -4.68 19.78 13.85
C VAL A 225 -5.00 21.05 14.61
N PHE A 226 -4.95 22.21 13.95
CA PHE A 226 -5.33 23.48 14.55
C PHE A 226 -6.84 23.54 14.88
N GLU A 227 -7.71 23.13 13.97
CA GLU A 227 -9.16 23.14 14.23
C GLU A 227 -9.56 22.20 15.36
N THR A 228 -8.89 21.06 15.46
CA THR A 228 -9.16 20.05 16.48
C THR A 228 -8.58 20.45 17.84
N SER A 229 -7.47 21.19 17.89
CA SER A 229 -6.94 21.75 19.14
C SER A 229 -7.83 22.84 19.74
N THR A 230 -8.64 23.51 18.93
CA THR A 230 -9.65 24.49 19.42
C THR A 230 -10.91 23.84 19.99
N GLY A 231 -11.00 22.51 20.06
CA GLY A 231 -12.13 21.77 20.63
C GLY A 231 -13.40 21.76 19.76
N ARG A 232 -13.33 22.28 18.54
CA ARG A 232 -14.49 22.41 17.64
C ARG A 232 -14.78 21.16 16.81
N HIS A 233 -13.81 20.27 16.64
CA HIS A 233 -13.92 19.09 15.77
C HIS A 233 -13.19 17.88 16.35
N THR A 234 -13.78 16.69 16.19
CA THR A 234 -13.13 15.42 16.52
C THR A 234 -12.45 14.84 15.27
N LEU A 235 -11.13 14.61 15.32
CA LEU A 235 -10.32 14.07 14.21
C LEU A 235 -10.88 12.80 13.57
N ILE A 236 -11.64 12.01 14.32
CA ILE A 236 -12.09 10.69 13.90
C ILE A 236 -13.44 10.74 13.16
N VAL A 237 -14.28 11.73 13.44
CA VAL A 237 -15.69 11.74 12.98
C VAL A 237 -16.02 13.02 12.20
N ASP A 238 -15.44 14.16 12.56
CA ASP A 238 -15.81 15.47 12.03
C ASP A 238 -14.76 16.08 11.10
N PHE A 239 -13.72 15.32 10.74
CA PHE A 239 -12.60 15.82 9.92
C PHE A 239 -13.06 16.36 8.55
N GLU A 240 -14.19 15.89 8.03
CA GLU A 240 -14.79 16.34 6.77
C GLU A 240 -15.44 17.73 6.87
N ARG A 241 -15.79 18.19 8.08
CA ARG A 241 -16.44 19.49 8.32
C ARG A 241 -15.45 20.65 8.39
N THR A 242 -14.17 20.40 8.12
CA THR A 242 -13.09 21.37 8.16
C THR A 242 -13.40 22.67 7.41
N THR A 243 -12.90 23.80 7.90
CA THR A 243 -12.98 25.10 7.23
C THR A 243 -11.89 25.31 6.19
N ASN A 244 -10.99 24.33 6.00
CA ASN A 244 -9.93 24.39 5.01
C ASN A 244 -10.48 24.70 3.60
N PRO A 245 -10.14 25.86 3.01
CA PRO A 245 -10.69 26.29 1.72
C PRO A 245 -10.23 25.40 0.57
N TRP A 246 -8.98 24.91 0.62
CA TRP A 246 -8.44 24.01 -0.39
C TRP A 246 -9.18 22.68 -0.39
N TYR A 247 -9.33 22.05 0.77
CA TYR A 247 -10.06 20.78 0.88
C TYR A 247 -11.51 20.94 0.41
N ARG A 248 -12.20 22.02 0.81
CA ARG A 248 -13.59 22.30 0.37
C ARG A 248 -13.73 22.51 -1.14
N LEU A 249 -12.74 23.11 -1.79
CA LEU A 249 -12.74 23.28 -3.23
C LEU A 249 -12.45 21.94 -3.94
N TRP A 250 -11.37 21.28 -3.53
CA TRP A 250 -10.89 20.05 -4.14
C TRP A 250 -11.86 18.88 -3.99
N SER A 251 -12.44 18.72 -2.79
CA SER A 251 -13.41 17.68 -2.46
C SER A 251 -14.64 17.69 -3.37
N ARG A 252 -15.03 18.83 -3.96
CA ARG A 252 -16.16 18.91 -4.91
C ARG A 252 -15.92 18.15 -6.22
N PHE A 253 -14.66 17.92 -6.58
CA PHE A 253 -14.30 17.17 -7.78
C PHE A 253 -14.17 15.66 -7.53
N LEU A 254 -14.43 15.22 -6.30
CA LEU A 254 -14.29 13.83 -5.88
C LEU A 254 -15.67 13.22 -5.59
N PRO A 255 -15.92 11.97 -6.02
CA PRO A 255 -17.19 11.29 -5.78
C PRO A 255 -17.39 10.95 -4.30
N ASP A 256 -18.66 10.94 -3.87
CA ASP A 256 -19.10 10.41 -2.59
C ASP A 256 -19.68 8.99 -2.75
N HIS A 257 -18.88 7.96 -2.47
CA HIS A 257 -19.31 6.57 -2.60
C HIS A 257 -20.27 6.10 -1.49
N GLN A 258 -20.67 6.97 -0.56
CA GLN A 258 -21.72 6.65 0.40
C GLN A 258 -23.12 6.95 -0.16
N VAL A 259 -23.31 8.13 -0.73
CA VAL A 259 -24.62 8.58 -1.24
C VAL A 259 -24.85 8.03 -2.64
N MET A 260 -23.80 8.00 -3.47
CA MET A 260 -23.86 7.54 -4.87
C MET A 260 -25.00 8.19 -5.66
N SER A 261 -25.02 9.52 -5.67
CA SER A 261 -25.92 10.26 -6.55
C SER A 261 -25.53 10.05 -8.02
N THR A 262 -26.39 10.45 -8.95
CA THR A 262 -26.08 10.42 -10.39
C THR A 262 -24.81 11.19 -10.73
N ALA A 263 -24.56 12.32 -10.04
CA ALA A 263 -23.34 13.10 -10.19
C ALA A 263 -22.10 12.35 -9.68
N ASP A 264 -22.22 11.63 -8.55
CA ASP A 264 -21.12 10.82 -8.00
C ASP A 264 -20.77 9.66 -8.94
N HIS A 265 -21.77 9.00 -9.54
CA HIS A 265 -21.55 7.98 -10.55
C HIS A 265 -20.78 8.53 -11.77
N LEU A 266 -21.15 9.72 -12.24
CA LEU A 266 -20.44 10.39 -13.33
C LEU A 266 -19.00 10.73 -12.94
N LEU A 267 -18.77 11.30 -11.75
CA LEU A 267 -17.42 11.59 -11.25
C LEU A 267 -16.56 10.33 -11.12
N THR A 268 -17.12 9.25 -10.58
CA THR A 268 -16.45 7.95 -10.51
C THR A 268 -16.08 7.42 -11.90
N ALA A 269 -16.96 7.58 -12.90
CA ALA A 269 -16.68 7.19 -14.28
C ALA A 269 -15.56 8.05 -14.91
N ILE A 270 -15.60 9.37 -14.72
CA ILE A 270 -14.57 10.31 -15.20
C ILE A 270 -13.21 9.97 -14.60
N TRP A 271 -13.13 9.78 -13.28
CA TRP A 271 -11.89 9.43 -12.60
C TRP A 271 -11.37 8.05 -13.03
N SER A 272 -12.27 7.08 -13.22
CA SER A 272 -11.91 5.76 -13.75
C SER A 272 -11.30 5.88 -15.14
N ALA A 273 -11.95 6.62 -16.04
CA ALA A 273 -11.46 6.86 -17.39
C ALA A 273 -10.10 7.59 -17.39
N ALA A 274 -9.94 8.62 -16.55
CA ALA A 274 -8.69 9.37 -16.42
C ALA A 274 -7.53 8.49 -15.94
N LEU A 275 -7.75 7.65 -14.93
CA LEU A 275 -6.72 6.74 -14.42
C LEU A 275 -6.39 5.62 -15.40
N ILE A 276 -7.41 5.01 -16.03
CA ILE A 276 -7.20 3.96 -17.05
C ILE A 276 -6.42 4.53 -18.24
N PHE A 277 -6.83 5.70 -18.74
CA PHE A 277 -6.13 6.39 -19.82
C PHE A 277 -4.71 6.76 -19.43
N GLY A 278 -4.49 7.27 -18.21
CA GLY A 278 -3.16 7.59 -17.68
C GLY A 278 -2.26 6.36 -17.60
N CYS A 279 -2.76 5.23 -17.09
CA CYS A 279 -2.06 3.95 -17.07
C CYS A 279 -1.73 3.47 -18.49
N TRP A 280 -2.70 3.50 -19.41
CA TRP A 280 -2.51 3.12 -20.80
C TRP A 280 -1.47 4.00 -21.51
N TRP A 281 -1.49 5.31 -21.27
CA TRP A 281 -0.51 6.26 -21.81
C TRP A 281 0.90 5.98 -21.30
N VAL A 282 1.05 5.73 -20.00
CA VAL A 282 2.34 5.34 -19.42
C VAL A 282 2.83 4.02 -20.02
N TRP A 283 1.92 3.05 -20.19
CA TRP A 283 2.23 1.75 -20.76
C TRP A 283 2.71 1.86 -22.22
N SER A 284 2.04 2.66 -23.04
CA SER A 284 2.32 2.81 -24.47
C SER A 284 3.58 3.63 -24.76
N ARG A 285 3.91 4.62 -23.92
CA ARG A 285 5.10 5.48 -24.09
C ARG A 285 6.42 4.78 -23.74
N PHE A 286 6.38 3.66 -23.00
CA PHE A 286 7.56 2.89 -22.67
C PHE A 286 7.73 1.70 -23.62
N SER A 287 8.61 1.87 -24.61
CA SER A 287 9.22 0.76 -25.35
C SER A 287 10.43 0.27 -24.56
N PRO A 288 10.51 -1.02 -24.17
CA PRO A 288 11.72 -1.56 -23.58
C PRO A 288 12.84 -1.38 -24.61
N LYS A 289 13.89 -0.63 -24.26
CA LYS A 289 15.10 -0.62 -25.08
C LYS A 289 15.64 -2.04 -25.11
N THR A 290 15.60 -2.67 -26.27
CA THR A 290 16.32 -3.91 -26.53
C THR A 290 17.82 -3.59 -26.40
N GLU A 291 18.41 -3.92 -25.26
CA GLU A 291 19.86 -3.84 -24.99
C GLU A 291 20.64 -4.92 -25.79
N SER A 292 20.28 -5.19 -27.04
CA SER A 292 20.87 -6.28 -27.84
C SER A 292 21.49 -5.85 -29.17
N GLN A 293 21.86 -4.56 -29.34
CA GLN A 293 22.48 -4.10 -30.60
C GLN A 293 23.78 -3.29 -30.48
N SER A 294 24.38 -3.13 -29.29
CA SER A 294 25.68 -2.45 -29.19
C SER A 294 26.88 -3.36 -28.89
N ALA A 295 26.69 -4.68 -28.80
CA ALA A 295 27.78 -5.61 -28.48
C ALA A 295 28.44 -6.27 -29.71
N THR A 296 27.94 -6.06 -30.93
CA THR A 296 28.47 -6.72 -32.15
C THR A 296 29.08 -5.75 -33.16
N ARG A 297 29.58 -4.58 -32.71
CA ARG A 297 30.20 -3.61 -33.64
C ARG A 297 31.43 -2.93 -33.06
N SER A 298 32.40 -3.70 -32.58
CA SER A 298 33.76 -3.18 -32.33
C SER A 298 34.84 -4.27 -32.28
N GLU A 299 34.72 -5.32 -33.10
CA GLU A 299 35.82 -6.24 -33.40
C GLU A 299 35.86 -6.47 -34.91
N ASP A 300 36.21 -5.41 -35.65
CA ASP A 300 36.71 -5.54 -37.02
C ASP A 300 37.39 -4.23 -37.44
N PHE A 301 38.60 -4.02 -36.93
CA PHE A 301 39.63 -3.32 -37.69
C PHE A 301 40.91 -4.12 -37.56
N GLY A 302 41.08 -4.96 -38.57
CA GLY A 302 42.22 -5.84 -38.75
C GLY A 302 43.53 -5.06 -38.86
N ASN A 303 44.51 -5.68 -38.22
CA ASN A 303 45.93 -5.48 -38.40
C ASN A 303 46.29 -5.68 -39.89
N THR A 304 46.61 -4.59 -40.62
CA THR A 304 47.31 -4.67 -41.90
C THR A 304 48.31 -3.53 -42.05
N ARG A 305 49.59 -3.94 -42.01
CA ARG A 305 50.83 -3.30 -42.46
C ARG A 305 51.43 -2.18 -41.60
#